data_AF-A0A9P3IDI3-F1
#
_entry.id   AF-A0A9P3IDI3-F1
#
_cell.length_a   1.000
_cell.length_b   1.000
_cell.length_c   1.000
_cell.angle_alpha   90.00
_cell.angle_beta   90.00
_cell.angle_gamma   90.00
#
_symmetry.space_group_name_H-M   'P 1'
#
loop_
_entity.id
_entity.type
_entity.pdbx_description
1 polymer ?
#
loop_
_entity_poly.entity_id
_entity_poly.type
_entity_poly.pdbx_seq_one_letter_code
_entity_poly.pdbx_strand_id
1 'polypeptide(L)'
;MLLAYLYVFKLLAPEVLYSFLSRLTEGFGELDVAAMIHLLHSCGLALRADDPVAMKEFILAVQTKAAEMRRQAQEAQSEGAAEGGGGSKAKTPPVFSKRVEFMLETITDIKNNRAPRNAGRGGGGGGKGAVSVFKKGGAGADVNAGDGSTAVSRLQKWLLKRPVENVQLRSLTWQHLIDPHKEGQWWHTAASSQPIGSLPATSASGSASLAVQLAGNALLDAADVAEAERLMQLASAQRMNTDARRAVFCVIMSAEDYIDAFEKLLRLGLPGKQDREILRVLVECCLQERNFNKYYSLVAGRLCGHARSHKFSLQYCLWDHYQQLPEMEPRRSLHLAQFAAQIVGNHALSLALLKPVDFADPAAMQPRIALHFRLFFLFLLSSFPPSTLWSLFSRIAAPTTLGPLRDGILLFFAAHLSPHAPSTRQLLQYIRSEGASEGGAGGSTGGVEKAGMEKVLEERLRLAKKGISNIAGTPYK
;
A
#
# COMPACT_ATOMS: atom_id res chain seq x y z
N MET A 1 7.61 9.16 -28.14
CA MET A 1 8.49 10.20 -27.55
C MET A 1 7.82 10.94 -26.40
N LEU A 2 6.69 11.63 -26.60
CA LEU A 2 5.99 12.35 -25.51
C LEU A 2 5.71 11.46 -24.29
N LEU A 3 5.14 10.27 -24.49
CA LEU A 3 4.86 9.30 -23.42
C LEU A 3 6.10 8.92 -22.59
N ALA A 4 7.26 8.75 -23.25
CA ALA A 4 8.50 8.42 -22.57
C ALA A 4 8.98 9.58 -21.69
N TYR A 5 8.89 10.82 -22.17
CA TYR A 5 9.22 12.00 -21.36
C TYR A 5 8.26 12.19 -20.18
N LEU A 6 6.95 12.02 -20.39
CA LEU A 6 5.95 12.12 -19.31
C LEU A 6 6.18 11.06 -18.22
N TYR A 7 6.56 9.84 -18.61
CA TYR A 7 6.96 8.80 -17.66
C TYR A 7 8.26 9.13 -16.92
N VAL A 8 9.29 9.61 -17.61
CA VAL A 8 10.55 10.05 -16.98
C VAL A 8 10.30 11.16 -15.94
N PHE A 9 9.38 12.07 -16.24
CA PHE A 9 8.96 13.14 -15.32
C PHE A 9 8.03 12.65 -14.20
N LYS A 10 7.77 11.33 -14.11
CA LYS A 10 6.91 10.68 -13.13
C LYS A 10 5.45 11.18 -13.17
N LEU A 11 5.00 11.66 -14.33
CA LEU A 11 3.61 12.07 -14.58
C LEU A 11 2.73 10.89 -15.03
N LEU A 12 3.31 9.95 -15.77
CA LEU A 12 2.65 8.70 -16.14
C LEU A 12 3.18 7.54 -15.30
N ALA A 13 2.29 6.61 -14.99
CA ALA A 13 2.62 5.37 -14.34
C ALA A 13 3.11 4.32 -15.38
N PRO A 14 3.99 3.35 -15.00
CA PRO A 14 4.59 2.41 -15.94
C PRO A 14 3.56 1.53 -16.69
N GLU A 15 2.38 1.32 -16.11
CA GLU A 15 1.28 0.51 -16.67
C GLU A 15 0.78 1.08 -18.01
N VAL A 16 0.78 2.40 -18.19
CA VAL A 16 0.43 3.05 -19.46
C VAL A 16 1.44 2.67 -20.54
N LEU A 17 2.72 2.65 -20.21
CA LEU A 17 3.79 2.32 -21.16
C LEU A 17 3.77 0.82 -21.51
N TYR A 18 3.56 -0.06 -20.53
CA TYR A 18 3.44 -1.49 -20.80
C TYR A 18 2.18 -1.85 -21.59
N SER A 19 1.03 -1.23 -21.32
CA SER A 19 -0.18 -1.42 -22.13
C SER A 19 0.00 -0.91 -23.57
N PHE A 20 0.69 0.22 -23.76
CA PHE A 20 1.06 0.70 -25.10
C PHE A 20 2.02 -0.26 -25.81
N LEU A 21 3.08 -0.72 -25.12
CA LEU A 21 4.03 -1.70 -25.66
C LEU A 21 3.37 -3.03 -26.02
N SER A 22 2.39 -3.48 -25.23
CA SER A 22 1.57 -4.67 -25.54
C SER A 22 0.80 -4.47 -26.84
N ARG A 23 0.16 -3.31 -27.01
CA ARG A 23 -0.56 -2.98 -28.26
C ARG A 23 0.36 -2.96 -29.49
N LEU A 24 1.57 -2.43 -29.36
CA LEU A 24 2.58 -2.47 -30.43
C LEU A 24 3.05 -3.90 -30.73
N THR A 25 3.09 -4.76 -29.71
CA THR A 25 3.44 -6.18 -29.86
C THR A 25 2.35 -6.98 -30.58
N GLU A 26 1.07 -6.64 -30.37
CA GLU A 26 -0.05 -7.25 -31.11
C GLU A 26 0.00 -6.92 -32.60
N GLY A 27 0.25 -5.64 -32.95
CA GLY A 27 0.32 -5.18 -34.34
C GLY A 27 1.58 -5.65 -35.07
N PHE A 28 2.73 -5.65 -34.37
CA PHE A 28 4.04 -6.10 -34.84
C PHE A 28 4.44 -5.61 -36.25
N GLY A 29 3.95 -4.45 -36.68
CA GLY A 29 4.28 -3.83 -37.95
C GLY A 29 5.63 -3.10 -37.93
N GLU A 30 6.08 -2.63 -39.09
CA GLU A 30 7.37 -1.92 -39.21
C GLU A 30 7.40 -0.61 -38.38
N LEU A 31 6.27 0.10 -38.32
CA LEU A 31 6.09 1.31 -37.52
C LEU A 31 6.05 0.98 -36.02
N ASP A 32 5.38 -0.12 -35.65
CA ASP A 32 5.26 -0.56 -34.26
C ASP A 32 6.63 -0.91 -33.67
N VAL A 33 7.42 -1.67 -34.42
CA VAL A 33 8.79 -2.04 -34.06
C VAL A 33 9.68 -0.79 -33.91
N ALA A 34 9.55 0.18 -34.82
CA ALA A 34 10.27 1.45 -34.72
C ALA A 34 9.88 2.23 -33.44
N ALA A 35 8.59 2.30 -33.14
CA ALA A 35 8.08 2.96 -31.93
C ALA A 35 8.55 2.25 -30.65
N MET A 36 8.55 0.92 -30.63
CA MET A 36 9.06 0.10 -29.52
C MET A 36 10.54 0.37 -29.25
N ILE A 37 11.39 0.32 -30.29
CA ILE A 37 12.83 0.62 -30.16
C ILE A 37 13.03 2.01 -29.54
N HIS A 38 12.35 3.01 -30.09
CA HIS A 38 12.47 4.38 -29.63
C HIS A 38 12.03 4.57 -28.17
N LEU A 39 10.96 3.89 -27.74
CA LEU A 39 10.48 3.93 -26.37
C LEU A 39 11.45 3.22 -25.42
N LEU A 40 11.92 2.03 -25.79
CA LEU A 40 12.88 1.24 -25.01
C LEU A 40 14.23 1.94 -24.88
N HIS A 41 14.71 2.62 -25.92
CA HIS A 41 15.92 3.45 -25.84
C HIS A 41 15.77 4.64 -24.89
N SER A 42 14.56 5.22 -24.83
CA SER A 42 14.29 6.39 -24.00
C SER A 42 14.12 6.03 -22.53
N CYS A 43 13.36 4.98 -22.21
CA CYS A 43 13.00 4.68 -20.82
C CYS A 43 13.03 3.19 -20.44
N GLY A 44 13.56 2.30 -21.28
CA GLY A 44 13.52 0.85 -21.05
C GLY A 44 14.22 0.36 -19.77
N LEU A 45 15.38 0.94 -19.43
CA LEU A 45 16.07 0.62 -18.17
C LEU A 45 15.30 1.13 -16.94
N ALA A 46 14.65 2.30 -17.04
CA ALA A 46 13.82 2.83 -15.97
C ALA A 46 12.56 1.98 -15.77
N LEU A 47 11.91 1.55 -16.87
CA LEU A 47 10.77 0.64 -16.85
C LEU A 47 11.10 -0.70 -16.17
N ARG A 48 12.25 -1.29 -16.50
CA ARG A 48 12.73 -2.53 -15.86
C ARG A 48 13.02 -2.34 -14.37
N ALA A 49 13.54 -1.19 -13.98
CA ALA A 49 13.86 -0.89 -12.58
C ALA A 49 12.61 -0.65 -11.74
N ASP A 50 11.58 -0.02 -12.32
CA ASP A 50 10.30 0.24 -11.66
C ASP A 50 9.43 -1.03 -11.59
N ASP A 51 9.39 -1.84 -12.65
CA ASP A 51 8.66 -3.12 -12.69
C ASP A 51 9.43 -4.19 -13.49
N PRO A 52 10.22 -5.07 -12.82
CA PRO A 52 10.97 -6.12 -13.49
C PRO A 52 10.09 -7.28 -13.96
N VAL A 53 8.89 -7.46 -13.39
CA VAL A 53 7.98 -8.57 -13.73
C VAL A 53 7.29 -8.25 -15.05
N ALA A 54 6.67 -7.06 -15.17
CA ALA A 54 6.04 -6.62 -16.42
C ALA A 54 7.05 -6.52 -17.57
N MET A 55 8.29 -6.10 -17.31
CA MET A 55 9.35 -6.12 -18.33
C MET A 55 9.63 -7.54 -18.83
N LYS A 56 9.69 -8.53 -17.93
CA LYS A 56 9.90 -9.94 -18.30
C LYS A 56 8.74 -10.48 -19.13
N GLU A 57 7.50 -10.20 -18.74
CA GLU A 57 6.30 -10.58 -19.49
C GLU A 57 6.28 -9.97 -20.89
N PHE A 58 6.58 -8.67 -21.00
CA PHE A 58 6.73 -7.99 -22.28
C PHE A 58 7.82 -8.64 -23.16
N ILE A 59 9.01 -8.90 -22.61
CA ILE A 59 10.10 -9.57 -23.34
C ILE A 59 9.63 -10.92 -23.90
N LEU A 60 8.93 -11.72 -23.07
CA LEU A 60 8.41 -13.02 -23.50
C LEU A 60 7.35 -12.86 -24.59
N ALA A 61 6.41 -11.93 -24.45
CA ALA A 61 5.38 -11.68 -25.46
C ALA A 61 5.98 -11.31 -26.82
N VAL A 62 6.98 -10.44 -26.85
CA VAL A 62 7.69 -10.06 -28.08
C VAL A 62 8.45 -11.24 -28.68
N GLN A 63 9.10 -12.06 -27.86
CA GLN A 63 9.82 -13.25 -28.32
C GLN A 63 8.88 -14.31 -28.91
N THR A 64 7.75 -14.57 -28.26
CA THR A 64 6.71 -15.49 -28.75
C THR A 64 6.16 -14.99 -30.08
N LYS A 65 5.78 -13.71 -30.18
CA LYS A 65 5.27 -13.11 -31.42
C LYS A 65 6.27 -13.18 -32.56
N ALA A 66 7.56 -12.94 -32.27
CA ALA A 66 8.62 -13.09 -33.24
C ALA A 66 8.82 -14.57 -33.66
N ALA A 67 8.71 -15.53 -32.72
CA ALA A 67 8.79 -16.94 -33.07
C ALA A 67 7.63 -17.40 -33.98
N GLU A 68 6.40 -16.94 -33.70
CA GLU A 68 5.22 -17.21 -34.54
C GLU A 68 5.40 -16.69 -35.96
N MET A 69 5.84 -15.43 -36.12
CA MET A 69 6.11 -14.83 -37.43
C MET A 69 7.20 -15.58 -38.19
N ARG A 70 8.23 -16.08 -37.49
CA ARG A 70 9.26 -16.92 -38.12
C ARG A 70 8.68 -18.24 -38.63
N ARG A 71 7.80 -18.87 -37.85
CA ARG A 71 7.19 -20.14 -38.22
C ARG A 71 6.28 -19.98 -39.45
N GLN A 72 5.45 -18.94 -39.46
CA GLN A 72 4.58 -18.61 -40.60
C GLN A 72 5.38 -18.34 -41.89
N ALA A 73 6.51 -17.61 -41.79
CA ALA A 73 7.38 -17.36 -42.93
C ALA A 73 8.09 -18.62 -43.45
N GLN A 74 8.40 -19.59 -42.57
CA GLN A 74 9.00 -20.87 -42.94
C GLN A 74 7.97 -21.82 -43.57
N GLU A 75 6.76 -21.87 -43.03
CA GLU A 75 5.64 -22.65 -43.59
C GLU A 75 5.30 -22.16 -45.01
N ALA A 76 5.17 -20.84 -45.22
CA ALA A 76 4.93 -20.24 -46.54
C ALA A 76 6.07 -20.48 -47.56
N GLN A 77 7.32 -20.62 -47.10
CA GLN A 77 8.46 -20.97 -47.96
C GLN A 77 8.50 -22.47 -48.32
N SER A 78 7.97 -23.33 -47.46
CA SER A 78 7.90 -24.77 -47.72
C SER A 78 6.81 -25.16 -48.72
N GLU A 79 5.70 -24.41 -48.75
CA GLU A 79 4.63 -24.61 -49.75
C GLU A 79 5.02 -24.09 -51.15
N GLY A 80 5.82 -23.01 -51.23
CA GLY A 80 6.32 -22.45 -52.49
C GLY A 80 7.51 -23.19 -53.12
N ALA A 81 8.18 -24.09 -52.38
CA ALA A 81 9.34 -24.84 -52.87
C ALA A 81 8.98 -26.12 -53.64
N ALA A 82 7.70 -26.52 -53.67
CA ALA A 82 7.25 -27.74 -54.34
C ALA A 82 7.18 -27.64 -55.89
N GLU A 83 7.28 -26.44 -56.48
CA GLU A 83 7.15 -26.24 -57.94
C GLU A 83 8.41 -25.75 -58.68
N GLY A 84 9.56 -25.57 -58.00
CA GLY A 84 10.74 -24.97 -58.62
C GLY A 84 12.03 -25.75 -58.41
N GLY A 85 12.29 -26.77 -59.24
CA GLY A 85 13.60 -27.43 -59.29
C GLY A 85 14.66 -26.54 -59.95
N GLY A 86 15.80 -26.34 -59.28
CA GLY A 86 16.98 -25.71 -59.90
C GLY A 86 17.92 -25.07 -58.89
N GLY A 87 19.07 -25.71 -58.66
CA GLY A 87 20.08 -25.27 -57.71
C GLY A 87 20.66 -23.89 -57.98
N SER A 88 20.66 -23.07 -56.94
CA SER A 88 21.68 -22.05 -56.64
C SER A 88 21.58 -21.72 -55.15
N LYS A 89 22.72 -21.57 -54.46
CA LYS A 89 22.79 -21.09 -53.06
C LYS A 89 22.29 -19.64 -52.98
N ALA A 90 20.98 -19.43 -53.10
CA ALA A 90 20.35 -18.18 -52.77
C ALA A 90 20.35 -18.06 -51.25
N LYS A 91 21.06 -17.05 -50.73
CA LYS A 91 21.01 -16.65 -49.33
C LYS A 91 19.54 -16.53 -48.94
N THR A 92 19.07 -17.38 -48.03
CA THR A 92 17.69 -17.34 -47.54
C THR A 92 17.36 -15.89 -47.15
N PRO A 93 16.26 -15.31 -47.67
CA PRO A 93 15.92 -13.93 -47.33
C PRO A 93 15.75 -13.85 -45.81
N PRO A 94 16.28 -12.80 -45.17
CA PRO A 94 16.13 -12.64 -43.73
C PRO A 94 14.64 -12.62 -43.40
N VAL A 95 14.23 -13.53 -42.52
CA VAL A 95 12.82 -13.69 -42.10
C VAL A 95 12.27 -12.41 -41.45
N PHE A 96 13.17 -11.54 -40.99
CA PHE A 96 12.84 -10.25 -40.39
C PHE A 96 13.58 -9.09 -41.04
N SER A 97 12.96 -7.91 -40.98
CA SER A 97 13.67 -6.65 -41.24
C SER A 97 14.79 -6.45 -40.21
N LYS A 98 15.91 -5.86 -40.64
CA LYS A 98 17.05 -5.49 -39.76
C LYS A 98 16.61 -4.72 -38.50
N ARG A 99 15.51 -3.98 -38.59
CA ARG A 99 14.92 -3.22 -37.47
C ARG A 99 14.36 -4.14 -36.37
N VAL A 100 13.71 -5.24 -36.75
CA VAL A 100 13.17 -6.23 -35.78
C VAL A 100 14.32 -6.94 -35.07
N GLU A 101 15.37 -7.31 -35.80
CA GLU A 101 16.58 -7.91 -35.21
C GLU A 101 17.23 -6.97 -34.19
N PHE A 102 17.35 -5.69 -34.56
CA PHE A 102 17.87 -4.66 -33.66
C PHE A 102 16.98 -4.39 -32.43
N MET A 103 15.65 -4.48 -32.59
CA MET A 103 14.72 -4.43 -31.46
C MET A 103 14.95 -5.60 -30.50
N LEU A 104 15.09 -6.82 -31.02
CA LEU A 104 15.35 -8.02 -30.21
C LEU A 104 16.71 -7.94 -29.50
N GLU A 105 17.73 -7.37 -30.13
CA GLU A 105 19.02 -7.06 -29.49
C GLU A 105 18.82 -6.04 -28.35
N THR A 106 18.11 -4.93 -28.60
CA THR A 106 17.80 -3.90 -27.59
C THR A 106 17.08 -4.49 -26.38
N ILE A 107 16.09 -5.35 -26.60
CA ILE A 107 15.34 -6.04 -25.55
C ILE A 107 16.26 -6.97 -24.74
N THR A 108 17.20 -7.66 -25.41
CA THR A 108 18.19 -8.53 -24.77
C THR A 108 19.20 -7.74 -23.95
N ASP A 109 19.62 -6.57 -24.43
CA ASP A 109 20.48 -5.65 -23.67
C ASP A 109 19.77 -5.16 -22.41
N ILE A 110 18.50 -4.74 -22.50
CA ILE A 110 17.70 -4.31 -21.35
C ILE A 110 17.52 -5.46 -20.35
N LYS A 111 17.23 -6.69 -20.82
CA LYS A 111 17.14 -7.89 -19.97
C LYS A 111 18.41 -8.06 -19.13
N ASN A 112 19.57 -7.83 -19.74
CA ASN A 112 20.90 -7.95 -19.13
C ASN A 112 21.41 -6.67 -18.45
N ASN A 113 20.54 -5.67 -18.21
CA ASN A 113 20.91 -4.36 -17.62
C ASN A 113 22.00 -3.60 -18.40
N ARG A 114 22.12 -3.83 -19.70
CA ARG A 114 23.02 -3.10 -20.58
C ARG A 114 22.28 -1.92 -21.21
N ALA A 115 22.96 -0.78 -21.29
CA ALA A 115 22.40 0.37 -21.99
C ALA A 115 22.25 0.06 -23.48
N PRO A 116 21.13 0.46 -24.11
CA PRO A 116 20.90 0.17 -25.52
C PRO A 116 22.01 0.73 -26.40
N ARG A 117 22.52 -0.10 -27.32
CA ARG A 117 23.53 0.30 -28.31
C ARG A 117 22.91 1.24 -29.34
N ASN A 118 23.59 2.32 -29.68
CA ASN A 118 23.10 3.28 -30.67
C ASN A 118 23.21 2.70 -32.08
N ALA A 119 22.11 2.63 -32.83
CA ALA A 119 22.13 2.24 -34.24
C ALA A 119 22.70 3.39 -35.09
N GLY A 120 24.01 3.37 -35.33
CA GLY A 120 24.66 4.31 -36.24
C GLY A 120 26.16 4.42 -36.03
N ARG A 121 26.94 3.48 -36.58
CA ARG A 121 28.38 3.67 -36.74
C ARG A 121 28.87 3.03 -38.04
N GLY A 122 28.72 3.79 -39.11
CA GLY A 122 29.43 3.65 -40.36
C GLY A 122 29.55 5.03 -41.01
N GLY A 123 30.79 5.50 -41.22
CA GLY A 123 31.09 6.74 -41.97
C GLY A 123 31.12 8.02 -41.14
N GLY A 124 32.21 8.80 -41.27
CA GLY A 124 32.45 10.03 -40.52
C GLY A 124 31.59 11.22 -40.93
N GLY A 125 31.69 12.29 -40.13
CA GLY A 125 31.03 13.58 -40.38
C GLY A 125 30.07 13.96 -39.24
N GLY A 126 30.34 15.10 -38.59
CA GLY A 126 29.63 15.56 -37.41
C GLY A 126 28.13 15.76 -37.59
N GLY A 127 27.35 15.26 -36.62
CA GLY A 127 25.91 15.50 -36.50
C GLY A 127 25.42 14.92 -35.18
N LYS A 128 25.05 15.80 -34.24
CA LYS A 128 24.62 15.48 -32.87
C LYS A 128 23.34 14.61 -32.89
N GLY A 129 23.46 13.33 -32.50
CA GLY A 129 22.34 12.39 -32.36
C GLY A 129 21.95 12.17 -30.89
N ALA A 130 20.65 12.06 -30.63
CA ALA A 130 19.99 12.06 -29.33
C ALA A 130 20.65 11.16 -28.27
N VAL A 131 20.88 11.77 -27.12
CA VAL A 131 21.65 11.29 -25.98
C VAL A 131 20.91 10.18 -25.22
N SER A 132 21.66 9.27 -24.61
CA SER A 132 21.23 8.48 -23.44
C SER A 132 20.88 9.44 -22.29
N VAL A 133 19.68 10.03 -22.30
CA VAL A 133 19.30 11.14 -21.40
C VAL A 133 18.98 10.68 -19.96
N PHE A 134 18.81 9.39 -19.71
CA PHE A 134 18.20 8.91 -18.47
C PHE A 134 19.00 7.85 -17.73
N LYS A 135 20.29 8.14 -17.48
CA LYS A 135 21.07 7.39 -16.47
C LYS A 135 20.74 7.92 -15.08
N LYS A 136 20.17 7.08 -14.22
CA LYS A 136 19.98 7.35 -12.78
C LYS A 136 21.37 7.42 -12.14
N GLY A 137 21.93 8.62 -12.04
CA GLY A 137 23.21 8.88 -11.37
C GLY A 137 23.04 8.88 -9.86
N GLY A 138 23.69 7.93 -9.20
CA GLY A 138 24.10 8.07 -7.80
C GLY A 138 25.03 9.28 -7.64
N ALA A 139 25.13 9.76 -6.41
CA ALA A 139 25.92 10.93 -6.03
C ALA A 139 27.39 10.79 -6.49
N GLY A 140 27.87 11.79 -7.24
CA GLY A 140 29.30 11.98 -7.53
C GLY A 140 29.62 12.42 -8.96
N ALA A 141 30.28 13.58 -9.05
CA ALA A 141 31.18 14.05 -10.12
C ALA A 141 30.62 14.56 -11.48
N ASP A 142 30.87 15.86 -11.65
CA ASP A 142 31.48 16.57 -12.79
C ASP A 142 30.71 16.95 -14.06
N VAL A 143 31.00 18.21 -14.42
CA VAL A 143 30.38 19.09 -15.42
C VAL A 143 31.14 18.95 -16.74
N ASN A 144 30.52 18.35 -17.77
CA ASN A 144 30.47 18.87 -19.15
C ASN A 144 29.90 17.84 -20.14
N ALA A 145 28.72 18.11 -20.71
CA ALA A 145 28.29 17.60 -22.02
C ALA A 145 27.01 18.31 -22.53
N GLY A 146 27.18 19.14 -23.57
CA GLY A 146 26.20 19.41 -24.65
C GLY A 146 24.71 19.61 -24.34
N ASP A 147 24.36 20.86 -24.01
CA ASP A 147 23.14 21.68 -24.18
C ASP A 147 21.70 21.13 -24.37
N GLY A 148 21.46 19.86 -24.72
CA GLY A 148 20.10 19.29 -24.83
C GLY A 148 19.69 18.39 -23.65
N SER A 149 20.61 17.53 -23.22
CA SER A 149 20.40 16.58 -22.11
C SER A 149 20.28 17.29 -20.76
N THR A 150 21.04 18.37 -20.57
CA THR A 150 21.04 19.16 -19.33
C THR A 150 19.74 19.91 -19.09
N ALA A 151 19.02 20.31 -20.15
CA ALA A 151 17.74 21.01 -20.03
C ALA A 151 16.64 20.06 -19.53
N VAL A 152 16.55 18.87 -20.10
CA VAL A 152 15.60 17.83 -19.68
C VAL A 152 15.91 17.36 -18.26
N SER A 153 17.18 17.15 -17.91
CA SER A 153 17.56 16.78 -16.53
C SER A 153 17.31 17.92 -15.52
N ARG A 154 17.51 19.20 -15.91
CA ARG A 154 17.16 20.36 -15.08
C ARG A 154 15.65 20.46 -14.87
N LEU A 155 14.87 20.32 -15.94
CA LEU A 155 13.42 20.31 -15.89
C LEU A 155 12.89 19.15 -15.05
N GLN A 156 13.47 17.96 -15.19
CA GLN A 156 13.14 16.79 -14.37
C GLN A 156 13.37 17.07 -12.89
N LYS A 157 14.54 17.61 -12.50
CA LYS A 157 14.82 17.98 -11.10
C LYS A 157 13.88 19.07 -10.59
N TRP A 158 13.52 20.03 -11.43
CA TRP A 158 12.60 21.10 -11.06
C TRP A 158 11.17 20.61 -10.88
N LEU A 159 10.68 19.74 -11.77
CA LEU A 159 9.36 19.12 -11.67
C LEU A 159 9.27 18.20 -10.45
N LEU A 160 10.27 17.36 -10.21
CA LEU A 160 10.31 16.45 -9.04
C LEU A 160 10.38 17.17 -7.69
N LYS A 161 10.76 18.46 -7.65
CA LYS A 161 10.70 19.28 -6.42
C LYS A 161 9.27 19.74 -6.08
N ARG A 162 8.35 19.69 -7.05
CA ARG A 162 6.91 19.94 -6.83
C ARG A 162 6.26 18.62 -6.40
N PRO A 163 5.08 18.63 -5.74
CA PRO A 163 4.40 17.39 -5.36
C PRO A 163 3.79 16.72 -6.60
N VAL A 164 4.63 16.11 -7.43
CA VAL A 164 4.25 15.38 -8.65
C VAL A 164 3.29 14.23 -8.33
N GLU A 165 3.41 13.65 -7.13
CA GLU A 165 2.49 12.62 -6.62
C GLU A 165 1.02 13.06 -6.61
N ASN A 166 0.73 14.37 -6.47
CA ASN A 166 -0.63 14.90 -6.49
C ASN A 166 -1.20 15.08 -7.90
N VAL A 167 -0.35 15.06 -8.94
CA VAL A 167 -0.71 15.32 -10.34
C VAL A 167 -0.46 14.09 -11.23
N GLN A 168 0.10 13.02 -10.67
CA GLN A 168 0.40 11.82 -11.41
C GLN A 168 -0.90 11.18 -11.92
N LEU A 169 -0.94 10.95 -13.22
CA LEU A 169 -2.06 10.27 -13.88
C LEU A 169 -1.91 8.77 -13.64
N ARG A 170 -2.39 8.31 -12.48
CA ARG A 170 -2.37 6.90 -12.07
C ARG A 170 -3.62 6.19 -12.61
N SER A 171 -3.47 4.91 -12.96
CA SER A 171 -4.55 4.03 -13.46
C SER A 171 -5.07 4.31 -14.87
N LEU A 172 -4.30 5.04 -15.69
CA LEU A 172 -4.58 5.11 -17.14
C LEU A 172 -4.02 3.87 -17.83
N THR A 173 -4.76 3.34 -18.80
CA THR A 173 -4.26 2.36 -19.76
C THR A 173 -4.26 2.97 -21.16
N TRP A 174 -3.50 2.37 -22.08
CA TRP A 174 -3.48 2.82 -23.48
C TRP A 174 -4.87 2.79 -24.14
N GLN A 175 -5.69 1.79 -23.79
CA GLN A 175 -7.06 1.66 -24.30
C GLN A 175 -7.92 2.85 -23.84
N HIS A 176 -7.87 3.18 -22.55
CA HIS A 176 -8.57 4.35 -21.99
C HIS A 176 -8.12 5.68 -22.61
N LEU A 177 -6.87 5.76 -23.08
CA LEU A 177 -6.31 6.91 -23.78
C LEU A 177 -6.76 7.03 -25.23
N ILE A 178 -7.32 6.00 -25.86
CA ILE A 178 -7.77 6.04 -27.27
C ILE A 178 -9.28 6.14 -27.40
N ASP A 179 -10.03 5.87 -26.34
CA ASP A 179 -11.50 5.87 -26.38
C ASP A 179 -12.06 7.17 -27.03
N PRO A 180 -12.90 7.05 -28.09
CA PRO A 180 -13.43 8.21 -28.81
C PRO A 180 -14.53 8.95 -28.04
N HIS A 181 -15.20 8.26 -27.10
CA HIS A 181 -16.29 8.80 -26.27
C HIS A 181 -15.79 9.15 -24.87
N LYS A 182 -14.85 10.11 -24.78
CA LYS A 182 -14.39 10.63 -23.50
C LYS A 182 -15.23 11.82 -23.09
N GLU A 183 -15.94 11.70 -21.97
CA GLU A 183 -16.70 12.80 -21.39
C GLU A 183 -16.25 13.07 -19.94
N GLY A 184 -16.28 14.35 -19.55
CA GLY A 184 -15.94 14.78 -18.20
C GLY A 184 -14.46 14.65 -17.82
N GLN A 185 -14.21 14.37 -16.54
CA GLN A 185 -12.88 14.29 -15.91
C GLN A 185 -12.20 12.92 -16.16
N TRP A 186 -12.15 12.46 -17.41
CA TRP A 186 -11.66 11.11 -17.79
C TRP A 186 -10.19 10.83 -17.42
N TRP A 187 -9.39 11.86 -17.16
CA TRP A 187 -8.01 11.73 -16.70
C TRP A 187 -7.90 11.51 -15.18
N HIS A 188 -9.01 11.53 -14.44
CA HIS A 188 -9.07 11.16 -13.03
C HIS A 188 -9.30 9.65 -12.88
N THR A 189 -8.48 9.01 -12.03
CA THR A 189 -8.51 7.59 -11.71
C THR A 189 -9.94 7.06 -11.47
N ALA A 190 -10.27 5.97 -12.18
CA ALA A 190 -11.53 5.22 -12.37
C ALA A 190 -12.60 5.11 -11.25
N ALA A 191 -12.42 5.73 -10.07
CA ALA A 191 -13.43 5.77 -9.01
C ALA A 191 -14.45 6.91 -9.14
N SER A 192 -14.41 7.71 -10.22
CA SER A 192 -15.31 8.88 -10.38
C SER A 192 -15.95 9.05 -11.76
N SER A 193 -15.59 8.22 -12.75
CA SER A 193 -16.16 8.28 -14.10
C SER A 193 -17.09 7.10 -14.36
N GLN A 194 -18.27 7.15 -13.75
CA GLN A 194 -19.47 6.56 -14.36
C GLN A 194 -20.51 7.68 -14.46
N PRO A 195 -21.14 7.90 -15.63
CA PRO A 195 -22.17 8.91 -15.78
C PRO A 195 -23.35 8.57 -14.87
N ILE A 196 -23.82 9.59 -14.14
CA ILE A 196 -25.12 9.53 -13.47
C ILE A 196 -26.17 9.56 -14.59
N GLY A 197 -26.74 8.40 -14.93
CA GLY A 197 -27.96 8.32 -15.74
C GLY A 197 -27.85 7.54 -17.04
N SER A 198 -27.73 6.21 -16.95
CA SER A 198 -28.45 5.26 -17.82
C SER A 198 -28.12 3.84 -17.36
N LEU A 199 -29.02 3.24 -16.58
CA LEU A 199 -28.99 1.79 -16.37
C LEU A 199 -29.50 1.09 -17.64
N PRO A 200 -28.82 0.03 -18.08
CA PRO A 200 -29.43 -1.27 -18.20
C PRO A 200 -29.06 -2.07 -16.95
N ALA A 201 -30.08 -2.59 -16.28
CA ALA A 201 -29.89 -3.55 -15.20
C ALA A 201 -29.19 -4.80 -15.76
N THR A 202 -27.89 -4.93 -15.52
CA THR A 202 -27.07 -6.15 -15.40
C THR A 202 -25.60 -5.77 -15.54
N SER A 203 -24.74 -6.45 -14.77
CA SER A 203 -23.26 -6.42 -14.82
C SER A 203 -22.56 -5.65 -13.69
N ALA A 204 -22.42 -6.34 -12.55
CA ALA A 204 -21.46 -6.10 -11.49
C ALA A 204 -20.00 -6.40 -11.93
N SER A 205 -19.61 -6.04 -13.16
CA SER A 205 -18.38 -6.55 -13.80
C SER A 205 -17.16 -5.62 -13.67
N GLY A 206 -17.34 -4.33 -13.34
CA GLY A 206 -16.22 -3.39 -13.22
C GLY A 206 -15.35 -3.58 -11.97
N SER A 207 -15.97 -3.97 -10.84
CA SER A 207 -15.26 -4.20 -9.56
C SER A 207 -14.77 -5.64 -9.40
N ALA A 208 -15.32 -6.58 -10.18
CA ALA A 208 -14.83 -7.94 -10.26
C ALA A 208 -13.37 -7.96 -10.73
N SER A 209 -12.99 -7.12 -11.70
CA SER A 209 -11.66 -7.14 -12.30
C SER A 209 -10.52 -6.83 -11.31
N LEU A 210 -10.69 -5.93 -10.33
CA LEU A 210 -9.61 -5.55 -9.41
C LEU A 210 -9.42 -6.58 -8.27
N ALA A 211 -10.52 -7.14 -7.74
CA ALA A 211 -10.45 -8.22 -6.75
C ALA A 211 -9.98 -9.54 -7.39
N VAL A 212 -10.40 -9.82 -8.63
CA VAL A 212 -9.97 -10.98 -9.44
C VAL A 212 -8.50 -10.85 -9.86
N GLN A 213 -8.01 -9.65 -10.19
CA GLN A 213 -6.58 -9.45 -10.54
C GLN A 213 -5.62 -9.63 -9.35
N LEU A 214 -6.04 -9.34 -8.11
CA LEU A 214 -5.20 -9.51 -6.92
C LEU A 214 -5.23 -10.93 -6.33
N ALA A 215 -6.18 -11.79 -6.73
CA ALA A 215 -6.28 -13.18 -6.30
C ALA A 215 -5.29 -14.12 -7.02
N GLY A 216 -4.51 -13.63 -7.97
CA GLY A 216 -3.59 -14.44 -8.77
C GLY A 216 -4.32 -15.13 -9.93
N ASN A 217 -3.59 -15.34 -11.03
CA ASN A 217 -4.06 -15.94 -12.29
C ASN A 217 -4.44 -17.44 -12.15
N ALA A 218 -5.27 -17.80 -11.18
CA ALA A 218 -5.97 -19.06 -11.13
C ALA A 218 -7.39 -18.84 -11.66
N LEU A 219 -7.84 -19.76 -12.51
CA LEU A 219 -9.22 -19.88 -12.96
C LEU A 219 -10.11 -19.97 -11.70
N LEU A 220 -10.73 -18.86 -11.29
CA LEU A 220 -11.54 -18.82 -10.07
C LEU A 220 -12.76 -19.71 -10.23
N ASP A 221 -12.98 -20.61 -9.27
CA ASP A 221 -14.17 -21.46 -9.23
C ASP A 221 -15.42 -20.58 -8.98
N ALA A 222 -16.60 -21.05 -9.40
CA ALA A 222 -17.86 -20.31 -9.18
C ALA A 222 -18.13 -20.02 -7.68
N ALA A 223 -17.53 -20.79 -6.78
CA ALA A 223 -17.58 -20.58 -5.35
C ALA A 223 -16.81 -19.31 -4.90
N ASP A 224 -15.66 -19.02 -5.50
CA ASP A 224 -14.84 -17.85 -5.17
C ASP A 224 -15.52 -16.55 -5.61
N VAL A 225 -16.24 -16.60 -6.73
CA VAL A 225 -17.04 -15.47 -7.23
C VAL A 225 -18.22 -15.18 -6.29
N ALA A 226 -18.90 -16.23 -5.80
CA ALA A 226 -20.00 -16.08 -4.86
C ALA A 226 -19.53 -15.52 -3.50
N GLU A 227 -18.35 -15.95 -3.02
CA GLU A 227 -17.76 -15.40 -1.80
C GLU A 227 -17.34 -13.94 -1.97
N ALA A 228 -16.77 -13.57 -3.12
CA ALA A 228 -16.45 -12.18 -3.44
C ALA A 228 -17.70 -11.29 -3.47
N GLU A 229 -18.81 -11.76 -4.04
CA GLU A 229 -20.10 -11.04 -4.04
C GLU A 229 -20.67 -10.87 -2.63
N ARG A 230 -20.59 -11.92 -1.79
CA ARG A 230 -21.00 -11.85 -0.38
C ARG A 230 -20.19 -10.82 0.40
N LEU A 231 -18.87 -10.77 0.17
CA LEU A 231 -17.98 -9.77 0.77
C LEU A 231 -18.32 -8.35 0.30
N MET A 232 -18.70 -8.16 -0.96
CA MET A 232 -19.14 -6.85 -1.45
C MET A 232 -20.46 -6.39 -0.80
N GLN A 233 -21.41 -7.31 -0.58
CA GLN A 233 -22.64 -6.99 0.15
C GLN A 233 -22.34 -6.57 1.59
N LEU A 234 -21.46 -7.29 2.29
CA LEU A 234 -21.00 -6.91 3.63
C LEU A 234 -20.30 -5.55 3.66
N ALA A 235 -19.46 -5.26 2.67
CA ALA A 235 -18.79 -3.96 2.55
C ALA A 235 -19.81 -2.81 2.44
N SER A 236 -20.84 -2.98 1.60
CA SER A 236 -21.90 -1.98 1.45
C SER A 236 -22.72 -1.79 2.73
N ALA A 237 -22.99 -2.88 3.47
CA ALA A 237 -23.68 -2.83 4.76
C ALA A 237 -22.85 -2.08 5.83
N GLN A 238 -21.52 -2.18 5.78
CA GLN A 238 -20.60 -1.45 6.66
C GLN A 238 -20.29 -0.01 6.19
N ARG A 239 -21.13 0.57 5.32
CA ARG A 239 -20.98 1.95 4.77
C ARG A 239 -19.68 2.18 3.97
N MET A 240 -19.12 1.13 3.36
CA MET A 240 -17.99 1.22 2.43
C MET A 240 -18.49 1.64 1.03
N ASN A 241 -18.84 2.91 0.91
CA ASN A 241 -19.48 3.49 -0.28
C ASN A 241 -18.53 3.78 -1.45
N THR A 242 -17.22 3.87 -1.21
CA THR A 242 -16.20 4.11 -2.27
C THR A 242 -15.56 2.81 -2.76
N ASP A 243 -15.17 2.75 -4.04
CA ASP A 243 -14.44 1.60 -4.61
C ASP A 243 -13.15 1.28 -3.86
N ALA A 244 -12.40 2.30 -3.43
CA ALA A 244 -11.18 2.10 -2.63
C ALA A 244 -11.47 1.40 -1.30
N ARG A 245 -12.53 1.82 -0.59
CA ARG A 245 -12.95 1.18 0.67
C ARG A 245 -13.41 -0.26 0.47
N ARG A 246 -14.16 -0.54 -0.61
CA ARG A 246 -14.60 -1.91 -0.94
C ARG A 246 -13.41 -2.80 -1.27
N ALA A 247 -12.46 -2.32 -2.08
CA ALA A 247 -11.26 -3.07 -2.43
C ALA A 247 -10.42 -3.39 -1.19
N VAL A 248 -10.19 -2.42 -0.31
CA VAL A 248 -9.48 -2.65 0.96
C VAL A 248 -10.23 -3.65 1.85
N PHE A 249 -11.55 -3.51 1.97
CA PHE A 249 -12.38 -4.43 2.75
C PHE A 249 -12.24 -5.87 2.25
N CYS A 250 -12.38 -6.08 0.94
CA CYS A 250 -12.24 -7.40 0.34
C CYS A 250 -10.85 -7.99 0.64
N VAL A 251 -9.78 -7.21 0.47
CA VAL A 251 -8.41 -7.67 0.76
C VAL A 251 -8.23 -8.06 2.22
N ILE A 252 -8.78 -7.28 3.16
CA ILE A 252 -8.68 -7.55 4.60
C ILE A 252 -9.43 -8.84 4.96
N MET A 253 -10.63 -9.03 4.41
CA MET A 253 -11.48 -10.18 4.72
C MET A 253 -11.05 -11.47 4.01
N SER A 254 -10.41 -11.36 2.84
CA SER A 254 -9.92 -12.49 2.05
C SER A 254 -8.48 -12.88 2.35
N ALA A 255 -7.80 -12.17 3.25
CA ALA A 255 -6.41 -12.47 3.58
C ALA A 255 -6.32 -13.64 4.57
N GLU A 256 -5.36 -14.54 4.33
CA GLU A 256 -5.16 -15.71 5.20
C GLU A 256 -4.48 -15.33 6.52
N ASP A 257 -3.51 -14.42 6.45
CA ASP A 257 -2.77 -13.92 7.60
C ASP A 257 -2.48 -12.42 7.51
N TYR A 258 -1.89 -11.88 8.57
CA TYR A 258 -1.60 -10.45 8.67
C TYR A 258 -0.45 -9.99 7.75
N ILE A 259 0.37 -10.91 7.23
CA ILE A 259 1.48 -10.60 6.32
C ILE A 259 0.95 -10.52 4.89
N ASP A 260 0.15 -11.50 4.48
CA ASP A 260 -0.57 -11.57 3.22
C ASP A 260 -1.48 -10.34 3.06
N ALA A 261 -2.25 -10.00 4.09
CA ALA A 261 -3.04 -8.79 4.13
C ALA A 261 -2.20 -7.53 3.89
N PHE A 262 -1.07 -7.43 4.60
CA PHE A 262 -0.16 -6.29 4.46
C PHE A 262 0.41 -6.17 3.05
N GLU A 263 0.87 -7.26 2.45
CA GLU A 263 1.39 -7.25 1.08
C GLU A 263 0.32 -6.90 0.05
N LYS A 264 -0.86 -7.52 0.14
CA LYS A 264 -1.99 -7.24 -0.76
C LYS A 264 -2.46 -5.79 -0.66
N LEU A 265 -2.50 -5.22 0.54
CA LEU A 265 -2.86 -3.81 0.76
C LEU A 265 -1.86 -2.85 0.12
N LEU A 266 -0.56 -3.16 0.14
CA LEU A 266 0.45 -2.35 -0.54
C LEU A 266 0.36 -2.47 -2.07
N ARG A 267 -0.01 -3.65 -2.57
CA ARG A 267 -0.19 -3.89 -4.02
C ARG A 267 -1.40 -3.17 -4.60
N LEU A 268 -2.40 -2.78 -3.79
CA LEU A 268 -3.53 -1.97 -4.26
C LEU A 268 -3.10 -0.60 -4.82
N GLY A 269 -1.93 -0.09 -4.46
CA GLY A 269 -1.35 1.11 -5.08
C GLY A 269 -2.22 2.37 -4.99
N LEU A 270 -3.01 2.52 -3.91
CA LEU A 270 -4.01 3.58 -3.80
C LEU A 270 -3.38 4.99 -3.89
N PRO A 271 -3.94 5.89 -4.71
CA PRO A 271 -3.36 7.21 -4.95
C PRO A 271 -3.57 8.17 -3.77
N GLY A 272 -2.46 8.72 -3.25
CA GLY A 272 -2.43 9.92 -2.41
C GLY A 272 -3.38 9.89 -1.21
N LYS A 273 -4.49 10.64 -1.27
CA LYS A 273 -5.47 10.75 -0.16
C LYS A 273 -6.24 9.45 0.08
N GLN A 274 -6.40 8.57 -0.92
CA GLN A 274 -7.12 7.31 -0.79
C GLN A 274 -6.35 6.28 0.05
N ASP A 275 -5.02 6.40 0.10
CA ASP A 275 -4.17 5.57 0.97
C ASP A 275 -4.54 5.69 2.46
N ARG A 276 -5.15 6.82 2.86
CA ARG A 276 -5.68 7.03 4.22
C ARG A 276 -6.87 6.15 4.53
N GLU A 277 -7.60 5.71 3.51
CA GLU A 277 -8.76 4.83 3.67
C GLU A 277 -8.35 3.43 4.10
N ILE A 278 -7.11 2.99 3.83
CA ILE A 278 -6.62 1.68 4.27
C ILE A 278 -6.78 1.51 5.77
N LEU A 279 -6.24 2.46 6.55
CA LEU A 279 -6.28 2.40 7.99
C LEU A 279 -7.67 2.70 8.56
N ARG A 280 -8.47 3.53 7.88
CA ARG A 280 -9.84 3.82 8.28
C ARG A 280 -10.74 2.59 8.16
N VAL A 281 -10.66 1.88 7.04
CA VAL A 281 -11.41 0.63 6.81
C VAL A 281 -10.93 -0.43 7.79
N LEU A 282 -9.62 -0.60 7.97
CA LEU A 282 -9.06 -1.57 8.89
C LEU A 282 -9.56 -1.36 10.34
N VAL A 283 -9.57 -0.12 10.82
CA VAL A 283 -10.11 0.20 12.14
C VAL A 283 -11.61 -0.06 12.18
N GLU A 284 -12.39 0.39 11.20
CA GLU A 284 -13.84 0.17 11.17
C GLU A 284 -14.20 -1.33 11.20
N CYS A 285 -13.50 -2.16 10.41
CA CYS A 285 -13.68 -3.61 10.44
C CYS A 285 -13.39 -4.17 11.84
N CYS A 286 -12.28 -3.76 12.47
CA CYS A 286 -11.93 -4.18 13.82
C CYS A 286 -13.02 -3.81 14.86
N LEU A 287 -13.65 -2.65 14.72
CA LEU A 287 -14.71 -2.21 15.65
C LEU A 287 -16.03 -2.97 15.47
N GLN A 288 -16.31 -3.45 14.25
CA GLN A 288 -17.54 -4.17 13.91
C GLN A 288 -17.48 -5.67 14.21
N GLU A 289 -16.31 -6.20 14.56
CA GLU A 289 -16.15 -7.61 14.90
C GLU A 289 -17.03 -8.02 16.09
N ARG A 290 -17.34 -9.32 16.16
CA ARG A 290 -18.07 -9.87 17.32
C ARG A 290 -17.17 -9.94 18.55
N ASN A 291 -15.92 -10.32 18.34
CA ASN A 291 -14.86 -10.48 19.34
C ASN A 291 -13.61 -9.79 18.82
N PHE A 292 -12.82 -9.20 19.73
CA PHE A 292 -11.62 -8.49 19.33
C PHE A 292 -10.59 -9.43 18.68
N ASN A 293 -10.23 -9.14 17.44
CA ASN A 293 -9.22 -9.91 16.71
C ASN A 293 -7.90 -9.14 16.64
N LYS A 294 -6.82 -9.75 17.13
CA LYS A 294 -5.47 -9.16 17.14
C LYS A 294 -4.88 -8.98 15.74
N TYR A 295 -5.36 -9.75 14.75
CA TYR A 295 -4.99 -9.62 13.34
C TYR A 295 -4.95 -8.16 12.87
N TYR A 296 -6.01 -7.39 13.12
CA TYR A 296 -6.09 -5.98 12.71
C TYR A 296 -4.99 -5.12 13.33
N SER A 297 -4.68 -5.35 14.61
CA SER A 297 -3.62 -4.61 15.32
C SER A 297 -2.24 -4.91 14.73
N LEU A 298 -2.00 -6.15 14.29
CA LEU A 298 -0.74 -6.56 13.66
C LEU A 298 -0.58 -5.95 12.27
N VAL A 299 -1.63 -5.98 11.44
CA VAL A 299 -1.63 -5.35 10.11
C VAL A 299 -1.39 -3.84 10.24
N ALA A 300 -2.11 -3.15 11.13
CA ALA A 300 -1.91 -1.72 11.37
C ALA A 300 -0.50 -1.39 11.88
N GLY A 301 0.08 -2.23 12.74
CA GLY A 301 1.45 -2.11 13.19
C GLY A 301 2.47 -2.20 12.05
N ARG A 302 2.29 -3.15 11.13
CA ARG A 302 3.14 -3.30 9.93
C ARG A 302 3.01 -2.12 8.98
N LEU A 303 1.80 -1.65 8.71
CA LEU A 303 1.54 -0.44 7.90
C LEU A 303 2.21 0.79 8.51
N CYS A 304 2.10 0.99 9.82
CA CYS A 304 2.78 2.08 10.52
C CYS A 304 4.30 1.99 10.43
N GLY A 305 4.87 0.77 10.38
CA GLY A 305 6.30 0.54 10.18
C GLY A 305 6.77 0.87 8.75
N HIS A 306 5.91 0.70 7.75
CA HIS A 306 6.23 0.88 6.34
C HIS A 306 6.33 2.37 5.94
N ALA A 307 5.31 3.18 6.25
CA ALA A 307 5.28 4.59 5.86
C ALA A 307 4.82 5.51 6.99
N ARG A 308 5.44 6.70 7.08
CA ARG A 308 5.07 7.71 8.07
C ARG A 308 3.67 8.30 7.81
N SER A 309 3.22 8.31 6.55
CA SER A 309 1.85 8.68 6.17
C SER A 309 0.82 7.82 6.91
N HIS A 310 1.02 6.50 6.95
CA HIS A 310 0.15 5.58 7.67
C HIS A 310 0.09 5.89 9.16
N LYS A 311 1.23 6.23 9.81
CA LYS A 311 1.22 6.63 11.23
C LYS A 311 0.30 7.83 11.47
N PHE A 312 0.38 8.86 10.63
CA PHE A 312 -0.49 10.03 10.76
C PHE A 312 -1.95 9.69 10.47
N SER A 313 -2.22 8.92 9.41
CA SER A 313 -3.58 8.49 9.07
C SER A 313 -4.22 7.71 10.22
N LEU A 314 -3.48 6.81 10.88
CA LEU A 314 -3.97 6.05 12.03
C LEU A 314 -4.24 6.95 13.23
N GLN A 315 -3.32 7.89 13.50
CA GLN A 315 -3.48 8.86 14.60
C GLN A 315 -4.74 9.71 14.42
N TYR A 316 -4.94 10.30 13.23
CA TYR A 316 -6.15 11.08 12.95
C TYR A 316 -7.41 10.20 12.97
N CYS A 317 -7.35 8.98 12.44
CA CYS A 317 -8.46 8.04 12.49
C CYS A 317 -8.90 7.76 13.93
N LEU A 318 -7.97 7.51 14.84
CA LEU A 318 -8.28 7.28 16.25
C LEU A 318 -8.82 8.54 16.95
N TRP A 319 -8.30 9.72 16.60
CA TRP A 319 -8.84 10.99 17.10
C TRP A 319 -10.28 11.23 16.64
N ASP A 320 -10.60 10.94 15.38
CA ASP A 320 -11.96 11.02 14.86
C ASP A 320 -12.91 10.11 15.64
N HIS A 321 -12.46 8.90 16.02
CA HIS A 321 -13.24 7.98 16.85
C HIS A 321 -13.37 8.44 18.30
N TYR A 322 -12.37 9.12 18.87
CA TYR A 322 -12.45 9.68 20.21
C TYR A 322 -13.54 10.74 20.34
N GLN A 323 -13.78 11.53 19.29
CA GLN A 323 -14.89 12.48 19.25
C GLN A 323 -16.27 11.80 19.29
N GLN A 324 -16.36 10.55 18.84
CA GLN A 324 -17.61 9.78 18.78
C GLN A 324 -17.86 8.94 20.05
N LEU A 325 -16.92 8.90 21.00
CA LEU A 325 -17.04 8.10 22.24
C LEU A 325 -18.32 8.36 23.07
N PRO A 326 -18.86 9.59 23.17
CA PRO A 326 -20.11 9.83 23.90
C PRO A 326 -21.29 8.97 23.42
N GLU A 327 -21.38 8.75 22.11
CA GLU A 327 -22.51 8.08 21.46
C GLU A 327 -22.18 6.64 21.04
N MET A 328 -20.92 6.22 21.21
CA MET A 328 -20.43 4.92 20.75
C MET A 328 -21.03 3.75 21.55
N GLU A 329 -21.36 2.68 20.84
CA GLU A 329 -21.79 1.42 21.45
C GLU A 329 -20.67 0.85 22.36
N PRO A 330 -20.99 0.29 23.54
CA PRO A 330 -20.00 -0.25 24.46
C PRO A 330 -19.04 -1.26 23.83
N ARG A 331 -19.52 -2.15 22.95
CA ARG A 331 -18.69 -3.16 22.27
C ARG A 331 -17.64 -2.50 21.35
N ARG A 332 -18.08 -1.56 20.50
CA ARG A 332 -17.17 -0.78 19.64
C ARG A 332 -16.14 -0.02 20.47
N SER A 333 -16.56 0.61 21.56
CA SER A 333 -15.65 1.33 22.46
C SER A 333 -14.61 0.40 23.12
N LEU A 334 -15.01 -0.81 23.49
CA LEU A 334 -14.12 -1.83 24.03
C LEU A 334 -13.06 -2.27 23.00
N HIS A 335 -13.48 -2.62 21.79
CA HIS A 335 -12.57 -3.02 20.71
C HIS A 335 -11.61 -1.89 20.34
N LEU A 336 -12.10 -0.64 20.32
CA LEU A 336 -11.25 0.53 20.09
C LEU A 336 -10.19 0.69 21.19
N ALA A 337 -10.57 0.47 22.46
CA ALA A 337 -9.65 0.55 23.59
C ALA A 337 -8.58 -0.55 23.52
N GLN A 338 -8.96 -1.79 23.19
CA GLN A 338 -8.03 -2.91 22.97
C GLN A 338 -7.09 -2.63 21.81
N PHE A 339 -7.62 -2.18 20.66
CA PHE A 339 -6.84 -1.82 19.48
C PHE A 339 -5.83 -0.72 19.79
N ALA A 340 -6.27 0.39 20.39
CA ALA A 340 -5.40 1.50 20.76
C ALA A 340 -4.31 1.07 21.74
N ALA A 341 -4.63 0.23 22.73
CA ALA A 341 -3.66 -0.32 23.67
C ALA A 341 -2.59 -1.18 22.97
N GLN A 342 -2.98 -2.02 22.00
CA GLN A 342 -2.04 -2.82 21.22
C GLN A 342 -1.12 -1.96 20.35
N ILE A 343 -1.66 -0.95 19.67
CA ILE A 343 -0.91 -0.04 18.81
C ILE A 343 0.11 0.79 19.60
N VAL A 344 -0.28 1.29 20.77
CA VAL A 344 0.62 2.02 21.67
C VAL A 344 1.66 1.07 22.28
N GLY A 345 1.23 -0.09 22.77
CA GLY A 345 2.09 -1.07 23.42
C GLY A 345 3.19 -1.61 22.51
N ASN A 346 2.89 -1.81 21.22
CA ASN A 346 3.84 -2.22 20.19
C ASN A 346 4.70 -1.06 19.63
N HIS A 347 4.58 0.14 20.18
CA HIS A 347 5.29 1.35 19.72
C HIS A 347 4.99 1.78 18.27
N ALA A 348 3.88 1.32 17.69
CA ALA A 348 3.44 1.79 16.37
C ALA A 348 3.03 3.27 16.43
N LEU A 349 2.31 3.66 17.49
CA LEU A 349 2.06 5.04 17.89
C LEU A 349 2.58 5.31 19.31
N SER A 350 2.80 6.58 19.64
CA SER A 350 3.16 7.01 20.99
C SER A 350 1.93 7.38 21.82
N LEU A 351 2.07 7.46 23.14
CA LEU A 351 1.00 7.94 24.04
C LEU A 351 0.59 9.40 23.78
N ALA A 352 1.29 10.15 22.92
CA ALA A 352 0.81 11.44 22.40
C ALA A 352 -0.51 11.30 21.60
N LEU A 353 -0.92 10.08 21.25
CA LEU A 353 -2.26 9.77 20.77
C LEU A 353 -3.36 10.31 21.71
N LEU A 354 -3.11 10.38 23.01
CA LEU A 354 -4.08 10.87 23.99
C LEU A 354 -4.12 12.40 24.13
N LYS A 355 -3.28 13.14 23.38
CA LYS A 355 -3.17 14.60 23.50
C LYS A 355 -4.50 15.37 23.36
N PRO A 356 -5.44 14.99 22.46
CA PRO A 356 -6.70 15.73 22.33
C PRO A 356 -7.69 15.51 23.47
N VAL A 357 -7.41 14.58 24.39
CA VAL A 357 -8.31 14.21 25.48
C VAL A 357 -7.96 15.06 26.70
N ASP A 358 -8.94 15.82 27.18
CA ASP A 358 -8.81 16.53 28.44
C ASP A 358 -9.20 15.60 29.60
N PHE A 359 -8.19 15.06 30.29
CA PHE A 359 -8.39 14.21 31.47
C PHE A 359 -8.55 15.00 32.77
N ALA A 360 -8.31 16.32 32.74
CA ALA A 360 -8.38 17.16 33.93
C ALA A 360 -9.79 17.74 34.14
N ASP A 361 -10.52 18.02 33.05
CA ASP A 361 -11.87 18.57 33.11
C ASP A 361 -12.96 17.51 33.39
N PRO A 362 -13.67 17.58 34.53
CA PRO A 362 -14.77 16.67 34.85
C PRO A 362 -15.96 16.79 33.88
N ALA A 363 -16.15 17.96 33.24
CA ALA A 363 -17.25 18.16 32.30
C ALA A 363 -16.99 17.46 30.96
N ALA A 364 -15.73 17.45 30.50
CA ALA A 364 -15.30 16.66 29.35
C ALA A 364 -15.32 15.15 29.61
N MET A 365 -15.13 14.72 30.87
CA MET A 365 -14.99 13.31 31.24
C MET A 365 -16.32 12.60 31.54
N GLN A 366 -17.17 12.46 30.51
CA GLN A 366 -18.42 11.71 30.63
C GLN A 366 -18.20 10.23 31.01
N PRO A 367 -19.17 9.54 31.65
CA PRO A 367 -19.00 8.16 32.12
C PRO A 367 -18.56 7.16 31.03
N ARG A 368 -19.05 7.32 29.79
CA ARG A 368 -18.69 6.47 28.64
C ARG A 368 -17.24 6.70 28.20
N ILE A 369 -16.81 7.96 28.15
CA ILE A 369 -15.43 8.35 27.83
C ILE A 369 -14.48 7.85 28.93
N ALA A 370 -14.86 8.05 30.20
CA ALA A 370 -14.10 7.55 31.34
C ALA A 370 -13.94 6.03 31.31
N LEU A 371 -15.02 5.29 30.98
CA LEU A 371 -14.96 3.85 30.83
C LEU A 371 -14.01 3.44 29.70
N HIS A 372 -14.08 4.10 28.53
CA HIS A 372 -13.19 3.82 27.41
C HIS A 372 -11.71 3.94 27.79
N PHE A 373 -11.31 5.08 28.38
CA PHE A 373 -9.91 5.28 28.74
C PHE A 373 -9.47 4.41 29.92
N ARG A 374 -10.39 4.08 30.84
CA ARG A 374 -10.13 3.08 31.88
C ARG A 374 -9.82 1.72 31.28
N LEU A 375 -10.62 1.25 30.33
CA LEU A 375 -10.36 0.00 29.60
C LEU A 375 -9.03 0.06 28.87
N PHE A 376 -8.76 1.15 28.13
CA PHE A 376 -7.49 1.34 27.41
C PHE A 376 -6.28 1.19 28.34
N PHE A 377 -6.27 1.87 29.49
CA PHE A 377 -5.16 1.79 30.42
C PHE A 377 -5.07 0.42 31.10
N LEU A 378 -6.20 -0.22 31.42
CA LEU A 378 -6.19 -1.57 31.96
C LEU A 378 -5.62 -2.58 30.95
N PHE A 379 -6.03 -2.53 29.68
CA PHE A 379 -5.43 -3.38 28.64
C PHE A 379 -3.95 -3.10 28.44
N LEU A 380 -3.55 -1.82 28.38
CA LEU A 380 -2.15 -1.45 28.23
C LEU A 380 -1.31 -1.98 29.40
N LEU A 381 -1.77 -1.74 30.63
CA LEU A 381 -1.08 -2.16 31.84
C LEU A 381 -1.10 -3.68 32.00
N SER A 382 -2.14 -4.40 31.62
CA SER A 382 -2.24 -5.85 31.82
C SER A 382 -1.55 -6.65 30.71
N SER A 383 -1.61 -6.20 29.46
CA SER A 383 -1.13 -6.98 28.29
C SER A 383 0.36 -6.86 28.01
N PHE A 384 1.06 -5.83 28.53
CA PHE A 384 2.48 -5.57 28.20
C PHE A 384 3.42 -5.73 29.40
N PRO A 385 4.69 -6.14 29.18
CA PRO A 385 5.66 -6.34 30.25
C PRO A 385 6.13 -5.00 30.86
N PRO A 386 6.65 -5.02 32.10
CA PRO A 386 7.09 -3.82 32.82
C PRO A 386 8.10 -2.95 32.08
N SER A 387 9.03 -3.57 31.32
CA SER A 387 10.06 -2.88 30.54
C SER A 387 9.45 -2.04 29.42
N THR A 388 8.49 -2.59 28.67
CA THR A 388 7.75 -1.89 27.62
C THR A 388 6.98 -0.72 28.23
N LEU A 389 6.25 -0.94 29.32
CA LEU A 389 5.48 0.10 30.02
C LEU A 389 6.39 1.27 30.46
N TRP A 390 7.53 0.96 31.08
CA TRP A 390 8.50 1.98 31.47
C TRP A 390 8.94 2.83 30.27
N SER A 391 9.27 2.19 29.14
CA SER A 391 9.71 2.88 27.93
C SER A 391 8.60 3.73 27.28
N LEU A 392 7.33 3.37 27.46
CA LEU A 392 6.18 4.12 26.92
C LEU A 392 5.96 5.41 27.70
N PHE A 393 5.87 5.29 29.03
CA PHE A 393 5.56 6.42 29.90
C PHE A 393 6.76 7.40 30.03
N SER A 394 8.00 6.90 30.02
CA SER A 394 9.20 7.76 30.01
C SER A 394 9.33 8.62 28.76
N ARG A 395 8.84 8.16 27.59
CA ARG A 395 8.86 8.96 26.35
C ARG A 395 7.98 10.21 26.40
N ILE A 396 6.93 10.22 27.23
CA ILE A 396 6.10 11.42 27.46
C ILE A 396 6.72 12.32 28.54
N ALA A 397 7.56 11.76 29.42
CA ALA A 397 8.21 12.51 30.49
C ALA A 397 9.26 13.51 29.97
N ALA A 398 9.90 13.22 28.84
CA ALA A 398 10.92 14.11 28.26
C ALA A 398 10.36 15.42 27.65
N PRO A 399 9.29 15.43 26.83
CA PRO A 399 8.82 16.65 26.18
C PRO A 399 8.02 17.55 27.13
N THR A 400 8.45 18.80 27.32
CA THR A 400 7.74 19.79 28.17
C THR A 400 6.37 20.17 27.62
N THR A 401 6.16 20.07 26.31
CA THR A 401 4.87 20.34 25.63
C THR A 401 3.75 19.37 26.02
N LEU A 402 4.08 18.23 26.65
CA LEU A 402 3.12 17.22 27.08
C LEU A 402 2.82 17.29 28.58
N GLY A 403 3.24 18.35 29.27
CA GLY A 403 2.96 18.57 30.70
C GLY A 403 1.49 18.36 31.10
N PRO A 404 0.53 19.08 30.48
CA PRO A 404 -0.89 18.95 30.81
C PRO A 404 -1.44 17.53 30.61
N LEU A 405 -0.95 16.82 29.58
CA LEU A 405 -1.34 15.44 29.33
C LEU A 405 -0.81 14.50 30.43
N ARG A 406 0.43 14.71 30.90
CA ARG A 406 1.00 13.92 32.00
C ARG A 406 0.20 14.09 33.27
N ASP A 407 -0.08 15.34 33.64
CA ASP A 407 -0.82 15.67 34.86
C ASP A 407 -2.25 15.14 34.79
N GLY A 408 -2.90 15.27 33.62
CA GLY A 408 -4.21 14.68 33.35
C GLY A 408 -4.23 13.15 33.48
N ILE A 409 -3.25 12.45 32.92
CA ILE A 409 -3.15 10.98 33.06
C ILE A 409 -2.95 10.58 34.53
N LEU A 410 -2.12 11.31 35.29
CA LEU A 410 -1.90 11.03 36.71
C LEU A 410 -3.19 11.26 37.54
N LEU A 411 -3.93 12.33 37.25
CA LEU A 411 -5.23 12.59 37.86
C LEU A 411 -6.23 11.47 37.51
N PHE A 412 -6.27 11.06 36.26
CA PHE A 412 -7.13 9.97 35.80
C PHE A 412 -6.80 8.65 36.51
N PHE A 413 -5.51 8.34 36.69
CA PHE A 413 -5.08 7.15 37.42
C PHE A 413 -5.52 7.17 38.88
N ALA A 414 -5.45 8.33 39.54
CA ALA A 414 -5.90 8.48 40.91
C ALA A 414 -7.42 8.33 41.06
N ALA A 415 -8.19 8.88 40.12
CA ALA A 415 -9.65 8.88 40.19
C ALA A 415 -10.31 7.59 39.68
N HIS A 416 -9.77 6.95 38.63
CA HIS A 416 -10.49 5.91 37.86
C HIS A 416 -9.81 4.53 37.82
N LEU A 417 -8.54 4.41 38.20
CA LEU A 417 -7.79 3.15 38.16
C LEU A 417 -7.43 2.58 39.55
N SER A 418 -8.28 2.80 40.55
CA SER A 418 -8.07 2.20 41.88
C SER A 418 -8.05 0.66 41.78
N PRO A 419 -6.95 -0.02 42.19
CA PRO A 419 -6.81 -1.48 42.11
C PRO A 419 -7.86 -2.24 42.92
N HIS A 420 -8.26 -1.67 44.06
CA HIS A 420 -9.22 -2.29 44.97
C HIS A 420 -10.69 -2.01 44.61
N ALA A 421 -10.95 -1.14 43.62
CA ALA A 421 -12.32 -0.84 43.23
C ALA A 421 -13.00 -2.10 42.65
N PRO A 422 -14.23 -2.45 43.10
CA PRO A 422 -14.93 -3.66 42.64
C PRO A 422 -15.14 -3.65 41.12
N SER A 423 -15.37 -2.47 40.53
CA SER A 423 -15.46 -2.30 39.08
C SER A 423 -14.13 -2.57 38.36
N THR A 424 -12.98 -2.24 38.95
CA THR A 424 -11.66 -2.58 38.36
C THR A 424 -11.47 -4.08 38.38
N ARG A 425 -11.78 -4.72 39.51
CA ARG A 425 -11.66 -6.18 39.68
C ARG A 425 -12.49 -6.96 38.67
N GLN A 426 -13.74 -6.54 38.43
CA GLN A 426 -14.62 -7.17 37.45
C GLN A 426 -14.06 -7.04 36.02
N LEU A 427 -13.57 -5.86 35.65
CA LEU A 427 -12.95 -5.63 34.34
C LEU A 427 -11.67 -6.44 34.16
N LEU A 428 -10.83 -6.53 35.19
CA LEU A 428 -9.62 -7.34 35.16
C LEU A 428 -9.93 -8.83 34.96
N GLN A 429 -10.97 -9.36 35.62
CA GLN A 429 -11.42 -10.74 35.39
C GLN A 429 -11.90 -10.95 33.95
N TYR A 430 -12.63 -9.98 33.38
CA TYR A 430 -13.05 -10.01 31.99
C TYR A 430 -11.86 -10.05 31.02
N ILE A 431 -10.85 -9.20 31.23
CA ILE A 431 -9.62 -9.17 30.42
C ILE A 431 -8.91 -10.53 30.43
N ARG A 432 -8.90 -11.22 31.58
CA ARG A 432 -8.36 -12.58 31.69
C ARG A 432 -9.19 -13.61 30.93
N SER A 433 -10.53 -13.55 31.00
CA SER A 433 -11.39 -14.49 30.27
C SER A 433 -11.25 -14.34 28.76
N GLU A 434 -11.06 -13.12 28.25
CA GLU A 434 -10.74 -12.89 26.84
C GLU A 434 -9.36 -13.46 26.46
N GLY A 435 -8.35 -13.26 27.30
CA GLY A 435 -7.01 -13.83 27.09
C GLY A 435 -6.94 -15.36 27.23
N ALA A 436 -7.87 -15.99 27.96
CA ALA A 436 -7.94 -17.44 28.15
C ALA A 436 -8.66 -18.18 27.02
N SER A 437 -9.45 -17.49 26.19
CA SER A 437 -10.09 -18.07 25.01
C SER A 437 -9.09 -18.57 23.94
N GLU A 438 -7.81 -18.20 24.05
CA GLU A 438 -6.71 -18.64 23.17
C GLU A 438 -5.86 -19.78 23.77
N GLY A 439 -6.17 -20.27 24.98
CA GLY A 439 -5.42 -21.33 25.66
C GLY A 439 -6.32 -22.40 26.24
N GLY A 440 -6.32 -23.60 25.63
CA GLY A 440 -7.10 -24.74 26.10
C GLY A 440 -6.77 -25.15 27.55
N ALA A 441 -7.84 -25.51 28.26
CA ALA A 441 -7.96 -26.35 29.45
C ALA A 441 -7.17 -25.98 30.74
N GLY A 442 -7.93 -25.74 31.81
CA GLY A 442 -7.54 -26.19 33.15
C GLY A 442 -7.79 -25.21 34.30
N GLY A 443 -8.60 -25.64 35.28
CA GLY A 443 -8.30 -25.43 36.69
C GLY A 443 -9.08 -24.37 37.44
N SER A 444 -10.01 -24.82 38.28
CA SER A 444 -10.62 -24.08 39.39
C SER A 444 -9.57 -23.63 40.43
N THR A 445 -9.25 -22.32 40.48
CA THR A 445 -8.49 -21.69 41.59
C THR A 445 -9.02 -20.26 41.90
N GLY A 446 -10.33 -20.14 42.15
CA GLY A 446 -11.03 -18.84 42.21
C GLY A 446 -10.77 -17.92 43.42
N GLY A 447 -9.88 -18.27 44.36
CA GLY A 447 -9.71 -17.53 45.63
C GLY A 447 -8.34 -16.90 45.86
N VAL A 448 -7.27 -17.67 45.63
CA VAL A 448 -5.90 -17.30 46.07
C VAL A 448 -5.14 -16.47 45.01
N GLU A 449 -5.51 -16.57 43.73
CA GLU A 449 -4.90 -15.78 42.65
C GLU A 449 -5.42 -14.33 42.54
N LYS A 450 -6.59 -14.03 43.12
CA LYS A 450 -7.25 -12.72 43.02
C LYS A 450 -6.43 -11.60 43.68
N ALA A 451 -5.79 -11.89 44.82
CA ALA A 451 -4.93 -10.95 45.53
C ALA A 451 -3.61 -10.66 44.78
N GLY A 452 -3.17 -11.57 43.89
CA GLY A 452 -2.00 -11.35 43.04
C GLY A 452 -2.25 -10.31 41.95
N MET A 453 -3.48 -10.26 41.40
CA MET A 453 -3.80 -9.39 40.27
C MET A 453 -3.83 -7.91 40.63
N GLU A 454 -4.38 -7.60 41.81
CA GLU A 454 -4.37 -6.23 42.34
C GLU A 454 -2.95 -5.77 42.63
N LYS A 455 -2.11 -6.63 43.22
CA LYS A 455 -0.70 -6.35 43.46
C LYS A 455 0.08 -6.12 42.16
N VAL A 456 -0.18 -6.92 41.13
CA VAL A 456 0.45 -6.74 39.80
C VAL A 456 -0.01 -5.42 39.17
N LEU A 457 -1.31 -5.10 39.24
CA LEU A 457 -1.80 -3.82 38.72
C LEU A 457 -1.23 -2.64 39.52
N GLU A 458 -1.14 -2.73 40.84
CA GLU A 458 -0.49 -1.73 41.70
C GLU A 458 0.95 -1.49 41.30
N GLU A 459 1.73 -2.57 41.11
CA GLU A 459 3.13 -2.48 40.70
C GLU A 459 3.26 -1.81 39.33
N ARG A 460 2.43 -2.22 38.35
CA ARG A 460 2.45 -1.65 37.00
C ARG A 460 1.98 -0.19 36.98
N LEU A 461 0.99 0.16 37.79
CA LEU A 461 0.53 1.53 37.98
C LEU A 461 1.63 2.39 38.63
N ARG A 462 2.35 1.84 39.61
CA ARG A 462 3.50 2.49 40.25
C ARG A 462 4.61 2.75 39.23
N LEU A 463 4.92 1.77 38.38
CA LEU A 463 5.90 1.91 37.31
C LEU A 463 5.47 2.95 36.27
N ALA A 464 4.20 2.96 35.87
CA ALA A 464 3.67 3.96 34.94
C ALA A 464 3.77 5.38 35.51
N LYS A 465 3.33 5.58 36.76
CA LYS A 465 3.47 6.86 37.49
C LYS A 465 4.93 7.30 37.55
N LYS A 466 5.84 6.40 37.95
CA LYS A 466 7.28 6.68 38.01
C LYS A 466 7.85 7.03 36.63
N GLY A 467 7.40 6.35 35.57
CA GLY A 467 7.79 6.64 34.19
C GLY A 467 7.37 8.03 33.73
N ILE A 468 6.14 8.46 34.07
CA ILE A 468 5.62 9.80 33.76
C ILE A 468 6.40 10.89 34.51
N SER A 469 6.71 10.65 35.79
CA SER A 469 7.41 11.59 36.65
C SER A 469 8.93 11.65 36.41
N ASN A 470 9.49 10.74 35.60
CA ASN A 470 10.91 10.71 35.26
C ASN A 470 11.23 11.79 34.20
N ILE A 471 11.06 13.06 34.57
CA ILE A 471 11.57 14.20 33.82
C ILE A 471 13.08 14.02 33.79
N ALA A 472 13.68 14.01 32.59
CA ALA A 472 15.13 13.91 32.43
C ALA A 472 15.82 14.91 33.37
N GLY A 473 16.42 14.42 34.47
CA GLY A 473 16.96 15.29 35.51
C GLY A 473 17.25 14.67 36.89
N THR A 474 16.74 13.49 37.25
CA THR A 474 17.19 12.80 38.47
C THR A 474 17.85 11.47 38.11
N PRO A 475 19.19 11.37 38.18
CA PRO A 475 19.86 10.08 38.04
C PRO A 475 19.41 9.19 39.20
N TYR A 476 19.02 7.97 38.87
CA TYR A 476 18.92 6.88 39.83
C TYR A 476 20.25 6.82 40.61
N LYS A 477 20.20 7.11 41.91
CA LYS A 477 21.14 6.53 42.88
C LYS A 477 20.47 5.34 43.54
#